data_AF-T0Y617-F1
#
_entry.id   AF-T0Y617-F1
#
_cell.length_a   1.000
_cell.length_b   1.000
_cell.length_c   1.000
_cell.angle_alpha   90.00
_cell.angle_beta   90.00
_cell.angle_gamma   90.00
#
_symmetry.space_group_name_H-M   'P 1'
#
loop_
_entity.id
_entity.type
_entity.pdbx_description
1 polymer ?
#
loop_
_entity_poly.entity_id
_entity_poly.type
_entity_poly.pdbx_seq_one_letter_code
_entity_poly.pdbx_strand_id
1 'polypeptide(L)' 'RGYLEPGAANTAPGTFFQFERLGYFIADCRDHAAAQPVFNRIVTLRDVWAQRPAP' A
#
# COMPACT_ATOMS: atom_id res chain seq x y z
N ARG A 1 5.24 -4.90 -10.43
CA ARG A 1 6.20 -5.54 -9.49
C ARG A 1 6.89 -4.42 -8.72
N GLY A 2 7.13 -4.61 -7.42
CA GLY A 2 7.76 -3.61 -6.55
C GLY A 2 8.61 -4.30 -5.49
N TYR A 3 9.33 -3.52 -4.70
CA TYR A 3 10.11 -4.01 -3.55
C TYR A 3 9.35 -3.71 -2.27
N LEU A 4 9.46 -4.60 -1.30
CA LEU A 4 8.82 -4.51 0.01
C LEU A 4 9.89 -4.68 1.08
N GLU A 5 9.76 -3.96 2.18
CA GLU A 5 10.59 -4.19 3.35
C GLU A 5 10.29 -5.57 3.98
N PRO A 6 11.29 -6.25 4.58
CA PRO A 6 11.09 -7.57 5.19
C PRO A 6 10.02 -7.58 6.29
N GLY A 7 9.86 -6.48 7.03
CA GLY A 7 8.92 -6.36 8.15
C GLY A 7 7.45 -6.46 7.72
N ALA A 8 7.13 -6.07 6.50
CA ALA A 8 5.75 -6.12 5.99
C ALA A 8 5.39 -7.47 5.34
N ALA A 9 6.37 -8.35 5.06
CA ALA A 9 6.13 -9.60 4.35
C ALA A 9 5.42 -10.67 5.20
N ASN A 10 5.66 -10.71 6.52
CA ASN A 10 5.10 -11.71 7.44
C ASN A 10 3.83 -11.22 8.15
N THR A 11 3.13 -10.24 7.60
CA THR A 11 1.92 -9.70 8.22
C THR A 11 0.71 -10.62 8.00
N ALA A 12 -0.31 -10.45 8.83
CA ALA A 12 -1.54 -11.22 8.68
C ALA A 12 -2.34 -10.72 7.46
N PRO A 13 -3.01 -11.62 6.71
CA PRO A 13 -4.02 -11.22 5.74
C PRO A 13 -5.07 -10.31 6.38
N GLY A 14 -5.45 -9.24 5.69
CA GLY A 14 -6.37 -8.21 6.19
C GLY A 14 -5.72 -7.10 7.03
N THR A 15 -4.41 -7.15 7.31
CA THR A 15 -3.72 -6.04 7.98
C THR A 15 -3.64 -4.80 7.10
N PHE A 16 -3.89 -3.62 7.70
CA PHE A 16 -3.85 -2.32 7.03
C PHE A 16 -2.45 -1.69 7.11
N PHE A 17 -2.04 -1.08 6.00
CA PHE A 17 -0.76 -0.40 5.86
C PHE A 17 -0.92 0.98 5.22
N GLN A 18 -0.03 1.90 5.59
CA GLN A 18 0.22 3.11 4.83
C GLN A 18 1.61 2.97 4.22
N PHE A 19 1.68 2.72 2.91
CA PHE A 19 2.97 2.72 2.22
C PHE A 19 3.35 4.17 1.91
N GLU A 20 4.54 4.55 2.37
CA GLU A 20 5.04 5.92 2.34
C GLU A 20 4.91 6.53 0.96
N ARG A 21 4.27 7.70 0.90
CA ARG A 21 4.05 8.50 -0.32
C ARG A 21 3.22 7.82 -1.43
N LEU A 22 2.74 6.59 -1.22
CA LEU A 22 1.98 5.83 -2.22
C LEU A 22 0.48 5.82 -1.92
N GLY A 23 0.10 5.52 -0.67
CA GLY A 23 -1.30 5.38 -0.29
C GLY A 23 -1.52 4.44 0.87
N TYR A 24 -2.78 4.11 1.09
CA TYR A 24 -3.22 3.12 2.06
C TYR A 24 -3.53 1.80 1.35
N PHE A 25 -3.14 0.70 1.98
CA PHE A 25 -3.18 -0.65 1.43
C PHE A 25 -3.71 -1.63 2.48
N ILE A 26 -4.19 -2.78 2.01
CA ILE A 26 -4.53 -3.94 2.84
C ILE A 26 -3.79 -5.16 2.31
N ALA A 27 -3.25 -5.98 3.21
CA ALA A 27 -2.78 -7.32 2.86
C ALA A 27 -3.97 -8.14 2.35
N ASP A 28 -3.90 -8.66 1.13
CA ASP A 28 -5.02 -9.37 0.52
C ASP A 28 -5.48 -10.56 1.37
N CYS A 29 -6.78 -10.75 1.54
CA CYS A 29 -7.30 -11.78 2.45
C CYS A 29 -7.22 -13.21 1.90
N ARG A 30 -6.95 -13.38 0.59
CA ARG A 30 -6.93 -14.66 -0.12
C ARG A 30 -5.53 -15.02 -0.59
N ASP A 31 -4.84 -14.05 -1.16
CA ASP A 31 -3.61 -14.25 -1.93
C ASP A 31 -2.34 -13.82 -1.17
N HIS A 32 -2.47 -13.14 -0.04
CA HIS A 32 -1.30 -12.69 0.72
C HIS A 32 -0.59 -13.85 1.43
N ALA A 33 0.68 -14.05 1.09
CA ALA A 33 1.56 -14.98 1.77
C ALA A 33 2.99 -14.40 1.88
N ALA A 34 3.77 -14.86 2.87
CA ALA A 34 5.14 -14.39 3.05
C ALA A 34 6.04 -14.57 1.80
N ALA A 35 5.86 -15.68 1.09
CA ALA A 35 6.58 -15.97 -0.16
C ALA A 35 6.07 -15.14 -1.36
N GLN A 36 4.84 -14.64 -1.29
CA GLN A 36 4.21 -13.84 -2.32
C GLN A 36 3.34 -12.75 -1.68
N PRO A 37 3.95 -11.63 -1.22
CA PRO A 37 3.19 -10.58 -0.58
C PRO A 37 2.27 -9.88 -1.58
N VAL A 38 0.97 -9.97 -1.35
CA VAL A 38 -0.06 -9.29 -2.17
C VAL A 38 -0.72 -8.21 -1.32
N PHE A 39 -0.75 -6.99 -1.86
CA PHE A 39 -1.37 -5.83 -1.21
C PHE A 39 -2.30 -5.12 -2.19
N ASN A 40 -3.54 -4.91 -1.77
CA ASN A 40 -4.52 -4.15 -2.54
C ASN A 40 -4.49 -2.68 -2.09
N ARG A 41 -4.42 -1.75 -3.05
CA ARG A 41 -4.49 -0.32 -2.74
C ARG A 41 -5.94 0.07 -2.45
N ILE A 42 -6.18 0.61 -1.26
CA ILE A 42 -7.49 1.10 -0.83
C ILE A 42 -7.73 2.49 -1.42
N VAL A 43 -6.80 3.41 -1.17
CA VAL A 43 -6.90 4.80 -1.63
C VAL A 43 -5.50 5.41 -1.78
N THR A 44 -5.34 6.33 -2.73
CA THR A 44 -4.12 7.12 -2.89
C THR A 44 -4.03 8.23 -1.84
N LEU A 45 -2.82 8.72 -1.56
CA LEU A 45 -2.68 9.91 -0.74
C LEU A 45 -3.26 11.13 -1.44
N ARG A 46 -3.65 12.14 -0.64
CA ARG A 46 -4.07 13.43 -1.15
C ARG A 46 -2.87 14.14 -1.78
N ASP A 47 -2.99 14.46 -3.07
CA ASP A 47 -2.06 15.38 -3.72
C ASP A 47 -2.54 16.83 -3.50
N VAL A 48 -1.75 17.59 -2.74
CA VAL A 48 -2.03 19.00 -2.42
C VAL A 48 -1.48 19.96 -3.47
N TRP A 49 -0.58 19.51 -4.35
CA TRP A 49 0.06 20.34 -5.37
C TRP A 49 -0.71 20.29 -6.69
N ALA A 50 -1.30 19.14 -7.04
CA ALA A 50 -2.14 18.99 -8.23
C ALA A 50 -3.44 19.82 -8.22
N GLN A 51 -3.85 20.34 -7.06
CA GLN A 51 -5.08 21.14 -6.90
C GLN A 51 -4.84 22.65 -6.96
N ARG A 52 -3.59 23.11 -7.13
CA ARG A 52 -3.31 24.53 -7.26
C ARG A 52 -3.61 24.96 -8.70
N PRO A 53 -4.57 25.87 -8.95
CA PRO A 53 -4.67 26.48 -10.28
C PRO A 53 -3.34 27.16 -10.59
N ALA A 54 -2.91 27.09 -11.86
CA ALA A 54 -1.80 27.92 -12.31
C ALA A 54 -2.07 29.40 -11.97
N PRO A 55 -1.03 30.19 -11.65
CA PRO A 55 -1.19 31.60 -11.33
C PRO A 55 -1.94 32.37 -12.42
#